data_AF-A0A1E4ENW0-F1
#
_entry.id   AF-A0A1E4ENW0-F1
#
_cell.length_a   1.000
_cell.length_b   1.000
_cell.length_c   1.000
_cell.angle_alpha   90.00
_cell.angle_beta   90.00
_cell.angle_gamma   90.00
#
_symmetry.space_group_name_H-M   'P 1'
#
loop_
_entity.id
_entity.type
_entity.pdbx_description
1 polymer ?
#
loop_
_entity_poly.entity_id
_entity_poly.type
_entity_poly.pdbx_seq_one_letter_code
_entity_poly.pdbx_strand_id
1 'polypeptide(L)' 'MVKSIREPKLATAEFSRDMVETMLTYFDAYAQDGVLKVEVTDWGLWLPNKVTGGRQFLGLARLPDTYRQ' A
#
# COMPACT_ATOMS: atom_id res chain seq x y z
N MET A 1 17.40 -19.43 26.88
CA MET A 1 16.34 -18.41 26.97
C MET A 1 16.40 -17.54 25.71
N VAL A 2 15.61 -17.88 24.68
CA VAL A 2 15.54 -17.08 23.45
C VAL A 2 14.71 -15.85 23.79
N LYS A 3 15.35 -14.67 23.89
CA LYS A 3 14.60 -13.41 23.96
C LYS A 3 13.78 -13.30 22.68
N SER A 4 12.46 -13.36 22.80
CA SER A 4 11.54 -13.00 21.72
C SER A 4 11.86 -11.55 21.35
N ILE A 5 12.59 -11.36 20.26
CA ILE A 5 12.72 -10.06 19.63
C ILE A 5 11.34 -9.79 19.03
N ARG A 6 10.51 -9.03 19.75
CA ARG A 6 9.25 -8.53 19.18
C ARG A 6 9.65 -7.44 18.20
N GLU A 7 9.59 -7.76 16.91
CA GLU A 7 9.80 -6.78 15.85
C GLU A 7 8.81 -5.62 16.05
N PRO A 8 9.28 -4.36 16.10
CA PRO A 8 8.39 -3.23 16.29
C PRO A 8 7.51 -3.07 15.06
N LYS A 9 6.20 -3.27 15.23
CA LYS A 9 5.20 -2.99 14.21
C LYS A 9 5.17 -1.49 13.92
N LEU A 10 5.53 -1.10 12.70
CA LEU A 10 5.57 0.31 12.28
C LEU A 10 4.22 0.82 11.74
N ALA A 11 3.46 -0.01 11.00
CA ALA A 11 2.15 0.33 10.45
C ALA A 11 1.31 -0.92 10.11
N THR A 12 0.01 -0.74 9.87
CA THR A 12 -0.87 -1.73 9.21
C THR A 12 -1.55 -1.06 8.03
N ALA A 13 -1.54 -1.73 6.88
CA ALA A 13 -2.34 -1.37 5.72
C ALA A 13 -3.36 -2.49 5.47
N GLU A 14 -4.57 -2.10 5.09
CA GLU A 14 -5.64 -3.01 4.68
C GLU A 14 -5.99 -2.72 3.22
N PHE A 15 -6.32 -3.76 2.48
CA PHE A 15 -6.63 -3.66 1.06
C PHE A 15 -7.93 -4.40 0.79
N SER A 16 -8.83 -3.77 0.03
CA SER A 16 -9.97 -4.47 -0.55
C SER A 16 -9.51 -5.37 -1.70
N ARG A 17 -10.39 -6.27 -2.15
CA ARG A 17 -10.07 -7.21 -3.23
C ARG A 17 -9.70 -6.49 -4.54
N ASP A 18 -10.45 -5.45 -4.90
CA ASP A 18 -10.21 -4.63 -6.08
C ASP A 18 -8.84 -3.91 -6.02
N MET A 19 -8.40 -3.50 -4.83
CA MET A 19 -7.05 -2.94 -4.65
C MET A 19 -5.98 -3.99 -4.93
N VAL A 20 -6.16 -5.22 -4.45
CA VAL A 20 -5.20 -6.32 -4.70
C VAL A 20 -5.17 -6.68 -6.19
N GLU A 21 -6.31 -6.73 -6.86
CA GLU A 21 -6.39 -6.97 -8.31
C GLU A 21 -5.71 -5.84 -9.10
N THR A 22 -5.86 -4.59 -8.64
CA THR A 22 -5.16 -3.44 -9.21
C THR A 22 -3.65 -3.55 -8.99
N MET A 23 -3.20 -3.91 -7.78
CA MET A 23 -1.77 -4.14 -7.51
C MET A 23 -1.19 -5.19 -8.45
N LEU A 24 -1.91 -6.30 -8.68
CA LEU A 24 -1.46 -7.37 -9.55
C LEU A 24 -1.36 -6.89 -11.00
N THR A 25 -2.33 -6.11 -11.47
CA THR A 25 -2.36 -5.54 -12.83
C THR A 25 -1.14 -4.67 -13.11
N TYR A 26 -0.67 -3.91 -12.12
CA TYR A 26 0.47 -3.00 -12.25
C TYR A 26 1.78 -3.57 -11.71
N PHE A 27 1.78 -4.81 -11.21
CA PHE A 27 2.93 -5.38 -10.52
C PHE A 27 4.17 -5.41 -11.42
N ASP A 28 4.07 -6.02 -12.60
CA ASP A 28 5.21 -6.16 -13.52
C ASP A 28 5.73 -4.81 -14.03
N ALA A 29 4.87 -3.80 -14.09
CA ALA A 29 5.25 -2.48 -14.57
C ALA A 29 5.97 -1.65 -13.50
N TYR A 30 5.53 -1.74 -12.23
CA TYR A 30 5.94 -0.82 -11.17
C TYR A 30 6.77 -1.48 -10.06
N ALA A 31 6.79 -2.80 -9.98
CA ALA A 31 7.63 -3.52 -9.04
C ALA A 31 9.11 -3.31 -9.38
N GLN A 32 9.91 -3.16 -8.34
CA GLN A 32 11.35 -3.09 -8.43
C GLN A 32 11.93 -4.27 -7.67
N ASP A 33 12.76 -5.08 -8.35
CA ASP A 33 13.36 -6.29 -7.77
C ASP A 33 12.32 -7.27 -7.18
N GLY A 34 11.17 -7.39 -7.84
CA GLY A 34 10.06 -8.24 -7.40
C GLY A 34 9.29 -7.70 -6.20
N VAL A 35 9.48 -6.42 -5.84
CA VAL A 35 8.78 -5.77 -4.72
C VAL A 35 7.98 -4.58 -5.22
N LEU A 36 6.67 -4.61 -4.97
CA LEU A 36 5.78 -3.48 -5.24
C LEU A 36 5.74 -2.56 -4.00
N LYS A 37 6.12 -1.29 -4.19
CA LYS A 37 6.01 -0.27 -3.15
C LYS A 37 4.60 0.32 -3.14
N VAL A 38 4.04 0.51 -1.95
CA VAL A 38 2.77 1.22 -1.76
C VAL A 38 3.01 2.39 -0.82
N GLU A 39 2.55 3.58 -1.21
CA GLU A 39 2.60 4.78 -0.37
C GLU A 39 1.26 4.98 0.33
N VAL A 40 1.31 4.98 1.65
CA VAL A 40 0.16 5.25 2.52
C VAL A 40 0.17 6.75 2.85
N THR A 41 -0.92 7.44 2.50
CA THR A 41 -1.09 8.87 2.74
C THR A 41 -2.46 9.14 3.36
N ASP A 42 -2.67 10.33 3.92
CA ASP A 42 -3.97 10.77 4.45
C ASP A 42 -5.09 10.76 3.40
N TRP A 43 -4.71 10.81 2.12
CA TRP A 43 -5.62 10.86 0.97
C TRP A 43 -5.75 9.52 0.24
N GLY A 44 -5.15 8.45 0.76
CA GLY A 44 -5.25 7.10 0.22
C GLY A 44 -3.93 6.40 -0.06
N LEU A 45 -4.05 5.30 -0.79
CA LEU A 45 -2.97 4.41 -1.18
C LEU A 45 -2.55 4.67 -2.62
N TRP A 46 -1.24 4.71 -2.84
CA TRP A 46 -0.67 5.05 -4.13
C TRP A 46 0.44 4.07 -4.52
N LEU A 47 0.49 3.70 -5.81
CA LEU A 47 1.61 2.98 -6.41
C LEU A 47 2.52 4.00 -7.09
N PRO A 48 3.71 4.31 -6.55
CA PRO A 48 4.63 5.23 -7.19
C PRO A 48 5.20 4.59 -8.47
N ASN A 49 5.03 5.26 -9.59
CA ASN A 49 5.58 4.84 -10.87
C ASN A 49 6.99 5.44 -11.04
N LYS A 50 8.00 4.59 -10.90
CA LYS A 50 9.41 4.97 -11.06
C LYS A 50 9.80 5.29 -12.51
N VAL A 51 9.07 4.75 -13.49
CA VAL A 51 9.36 4.89 -14.93
C VAL A 51 8.93 6.26 -15.45
N THR A 52 7.75 6.75 -15.03
CA THR A 52 7.20 8.03 -15.50
C THR A 52 7.29 9.15 -14.46
N GLY A 53 7.66 8.84 -13.22
CA GLY A 53 7.66 9.78 -12.10
C GLY A 53 6.25 10.10 -11.54
N GLY A 54 5.21 9.45 -12.07
CA GLY A 54 3.83 9.60 -11.60
C GLY A 54 3.48 8.68 -10.42
N ARG A 55 2.20 8.64 -10.08
CA ARG A 55 1.64 7.70 -9.12
C ARG A 55 0.27 7.21 -9.59
N GLN A 56 0.02 5.92 -9.48
CA GLN A 56 -1.30 5.34 -9.73
C GLN A 56 -2.08 5.29 -8.42
N PHE A 57 -3.29 5.82 -8.44
CA PHE A 57 -4.18 5.72 -7.30
C PHE A 57 -4.65 4.28 -7.14
N LEU A 58 -4.48 3.72 -5.94
CA LEU A 58 -4.88 2.36 -5.62
C LEU A 58 -6.26 2.33 -4.94
N GLY A 59 -6.56 3.32 -4.10
CA GLY A 59 -7.84 3.42 -3.41
C GLY A 59 -7.75 4.08 -2.03
N LEU A 60 -8.91 4.29 -1.40
CA LEU A 60 -9.02 4.65 0.01
C LEU A 60 -9.26 3.38 0.81
N ALA A 61 -8.27 2.90 1.57
CA ALA A 61 -8.41 1.68 2.37
C ALA A 61 -9.58 1.76 3.36
N ARG A 62 -9.81 2.95 3.93
CA ARG A 62 -11.04 3.34 4.64
C ARG A 62 -11.25 4.84 4.49
N LEU A 63 -12.50 5.29 4.53
CA LEU A 63 -12.80 6.67 4.90
C LEU A 63 -12.25 6.91 6.32
N PRO A 64 -11.61 8.06 6.61
CA PRO A 64 -11.21 8.41 7.96
C PRO A 64 -12.39 8.21 8.93
N ASP A 65 -12.15 7.69 10.14
CA ASP A 65 -13.21 7.48 11.15
C ASP A 65 -14.02 8.76 11.44
N THR A 66 -13.47 9.94 11.10
CA THR A 66 -14.15 11.24 11.11
C THR A 66 -15.37 11.36 10.19
N TYR A 67 -15.60 10.42 9.26
CA TYR A 67 -16.73 10.46 8.32
C TYR A 67 -17.76 9.33 8.50
N ARG A 68 -17.65 8.50 9.55
CA ARG A 68 -18.77 7.63 9.96
C ARG A 68 -19.79 8.46 10.75
N GLN A 69 -20.82 8.94 10.06
CA GLN A 69 -22.07 9.38 10.69
C GLN A 69 -22.97 8.17 10.95
#